data_AF-A0AAN9R392-F1
#
_entry.id   AF-A0AAN9R392-F1
#
_cell.length_a   1.000
_cell.length_b   1.000
_cell.length_c   1.000
_cell.angle_alpha   90.00
_cell.angle_beta   90.00
_cell.angle_gamma   90.00
#
_symmetry.space_group_name_H-M   'P 1'
#
loop_
_entity.id
_entity.type
_entity.pdbx_description
1 polymer ?
#
loop_
_entity_poly.entity_id
_entity_poly.type
_entity_poly.pdbx_seq_one_letter_code
_entity_poly.pdbx_strand_id
1 'polypeptide(L)'
;MARGKWVFSYKKTTLLVCFFNIAVALYVLRSLYASLYIYSGNVSRNVALYNPDQIRKMEESLQIRREFKPVELIKWVKALEGEFSSETVAVELPKHLKQNIIDEILQRLRGLNSSSTDIAKEREVVENWRKGKLEEVKLALVNSNSTIPHEEAGILVRALESDWALFCEEIGLWIPAQVANEEHDDKPEGAEEFEEEVLPGRPLSPECHAELHTDYDGSAVRWGLTHHKDSAADCCQACLDHAKHAKEGEKKCNIWVYCPSEFGCHSPDIYQHKHQECWLKYAEKPRLNFKDKYPEWYRNSHPSAPVIVPWVSGITSS
;
A
#
# COMPACT_ATOMS: atom_id res chain seq x y z
N MET A 1 79.79 31.52 -17.31
CA MET A 1 79.13 30.50 -18.14
C MET A 1 77.63 30.75 -18.14
N ALA A 2 77.02 30.53 -19.31
CA ALA A 2 75.66 30.76 -19.77
C ALA A 2 74.56 31.25 -18.81
N ARG A 3 73.99 32.38 -19.22
CA ARG A 3 72.75 33.04 -18.80
C ARG A 3 71.56 32.27 -19.42
N GLY A 4 70.75 31.57 -18.63
CA GLY A 4 69.52 30.91 -19.08
C GLY A 4 68.29 31.58 -18.49
N LYS A 5 67.78 32.62 -19.18
CA LYS A 5 66.59 33.37 -18.79
C LYS A 5 65.36 32.45 -18.78
N TRP A 6 64.76 32.29 -17.61
CA TRP A 6 63.48 31.62 -17.42
C TRP A 6 62.36 32.50 -18.02
N VAL A 7 61.89 32.16 -19.21
CA VAL A 7 60.75 32.84 -19.85
C VAL A 7 59.62 31.83 -20.00
N PHE A 8 58.88 31.58 -18.92
CA PHE A 8 57.58 30.93 -19.02
C PHE A 8 56.59 31.94 -19.56
N SER A 9 56.37 31.88 -20.88
CA SER A 9 55.31 32.64 -21.54
C SER A 9 53.96 32.26 -20.93
N TYR A 10 53.18 33.24 -20.47
CA TYR A 10 51.86 33.06 -19.86
C TYR A 10 50.96 32.14 -20.70
N LYS A 11 51.09 32.20 -22.03
CA LYS A 11 50.40 31.31 -22.99
C LYS A 11 50.70 29.83 -22.76
N LYS A 12 51.95 29.45 -22.45
CA LYS A 12 52.33 28.06 -22.17
C LYS A 12 51.81 27.60 -20.81
N THR A 13 51.79 28.48 -19.82
CA THR A 13 51.23 28.20 -18.49
C THR A 13 49.72 27.98 -18.57
N THR A 14 48.99 28.83 -19.31
CA THR A 14 47.54 28.65 -19.53
C THR A 14 47.24 27.34 -20.26
N LEU A 15 48.06 26.97 -21.25
CA LEU A 15 47.88 25.72 -22.00
C LEU A 15 48.09 24.47 -21.13
N LEU A 16 49.06 24.51 -20.21
CA LEU A 16 49.27 23.44 -19.23
C LEU A 16 48.13 23.33 -18.22
N VAL A 17 47.60 24.45 -17.73
CA VAL A 17 46.43 24.46 -16.82
C VAL A 17 45.19 23.92 -17.53
N CYS A 18 44.95 24.33 -18.78
CA CYS A 18 43.87 23.78 -19.60
C CYS A 18 44.02 22.27 -19.82
N PHE A 19 45.22 21.79 -20.13
CA PHE A 19 45.48 20.36 -20.30
C PHE A 19 45.22 19.57 -19.01
N PHE A 20 45.63 20.10 -17.86
CA PHE A 20 45.36 19.49 -16.56
C PHE A 20 43.86 19.44 -16.25
N ASN A 21 43.13 20.53 -16.50
CA ASN A 21 41.67 20.57 -16.31
C ASN A 21 40.94 19.59 -17.23
N ILE A 22 41.39 19.43 -18.48
CA ILE A 22 40.85 18.42 -19.41
C ILE A 22 41.11 17.01 -18.88
N ALA A 23 42.32 16.73 -18.37
CA ALA A 23 42.64 15.42 -17.80
C ALA A 23 41.78 15.09 -16.57
N VAL A 24 41.56 16.08 -15.69
CA VAL A 24 40.67 15.94 -14.53
C VAL A 24 39.22 15.70 -14.98
N ALA A 25 38.73 16.46 -15.96
CA ALA A 25 37.38 16.27 -16.50
C ALA A 25 37.20 14.86 -17.09
N LEU A 26 38.18 14.37 -17.86
CA LEU A 26 38.16 13.02 -18.42
C LEU A 26 38.24 11.94 -17.33
N TYR A 27 39.00 12.16 -16.25
CA TYR A 27 39.07 11.23 -15.11
C TYR A 27 37.73 11.14 -14.37
N VAL A 28 37.10 12.28 -14.09
CA VAL A 28 35.76 12.33 -13.46
C VAL A 28 34.73 11.66 -14.37
N LEU A 29 34.76 11.95 -15.67
CA LEU A 29 33.83 11.35 -16.64
C LEU A 29 34.03 9.83 -16.72
N ARG A 30 35.27 9.35 -16.70
CA ARG A 30 35.59 7.91 -16.63
C ARG A 30 35.16 7.28 -15.31
N SER A 31 35.30 7.97 -14.18
CA SER A 31 34.82 7.49 -12.87
C SER A 31 33.30 7.36 -12.83
N LEU A 32 32.58 8.34 -13.39
CA LEU A 32 31.12 8.30 -13.50
C LEU A 32 30.65 7.20 -14.46
N TYR A 33 31.31 7.03 -15.61
CA TYR A 33 31.03 5.94 -16.54
C TYR A 33 31.37 4.57 -15.98
N ALA A 34 32.48 4.43 -15.25
CA ALA A 34 32.85 3.17 -14.59
C ALA A 34 31.86 2.82 -13.48
N SER A 35 31.36 3.79 -12.72
CA SER A 35 30.28 3.57 -11.74
C SER A 35 29.00 3.06 -12.41
N LEU A 36 28.62 3.62 -13.57
CA LEU A 36 27.46 3.14 -14.34
C LEU A 36 27.68 1.74 -14.92
N TYR A 37 28.90 1.44 -15.40
CA TYR A 37 29.24 0.13 -15.96
C TYR A 37 29.36 -0.97 -14.89
N ILE A 38 29.87 -0.63 -13.70
CA ILE A 38 29.92 -1.54 -12.54
C ILE A 38 28.50 -1.78 -12.00
N TYR A 39 27.64 -0.76 -12.00
CA TYR A 39 26.23 -0.91 -11.62
C TYR A 39 25.47 -1.79 -12.64
N SER A 40 25.66 -1.57 -13.94
CA SER A 40 25.03 -2.40 -14.99
C SER A 40 25.59 -3.84 -15.01
N GLY A 41 26.88 -4.02 -14.73
CA GLY A 41 27.53 -5.34 -14.66
C GLY A 41 27.15 -6.17 -13.42
N ASN A 42 26.81 -5.53 -12.29
CA ASN A 42 26.32 -6.24 -11.10
C ASN A 42 24.84 -6.59 -11.19
N VAL A 43 24.02 -5.78 -11.86
CA VAL A 43 22.60 -6.11 -12.08
C VAL A 43 22.46 -7.33 -13.00
N SER A 44 23.36 -7.51 -13.98
CA SER A 44 23.33 -8.69 -14.86
C SER A 44 23.90 -9.98 -14.25
N ARG A 45 24.57 -9.92 -13.09
CA ARG A 45 25.15 -11.11 -12.43
C ARG A 45 24.30 -11.68 -11.29
N ASN A 46 23.25 -10.98 -10.88
CA ASN A 46 22.20 -11.53 -10.02
C ASN A 46 21.10 -12.15 -10.88
N VAL A 47 21.45 -13.03 -11.82
CA VAL A 47 20.49 -14.03 -12.30
C VAL A 47 20.26 -14.91 -11.09
N ALA A 48 19.20 -14.62 -10.33
CA ALA A 48 18.72 -15.51 -9.29
C ALA A 48 18.59 -16.89 -9.96
N LEU A 49 19.45 -17.83 -9.55
CA LEU A 49 19.37 -19.21 -10.02
C LEU A 49 18.13 -19.79 -9.35
N TYR A 50 16.98 -19.58 -9.97
CA TYR A 50 15.72 -20.11 -9.51
C TYR A 50 15.79 -21.62 -9.57
N ASN A 51 15.39 -22.28 -8.49
CA ASN A 51 15.17 -23.72 -8.48
C ASN A 51 14.08 -24.04 -9.55
N PRO A 52 14.19 -25.15 -10.30
CA PRO A 52 13.11 -25.66 -11.16
C PRO A 52 11.70 -25.54 -10.57
N ASP A 53 11.52 -25.77 -9.26
CA ASP A 53 10.23 -25.60 -8.59
C ASP A 53 9.74 -24.15 -8.55
N GLN A 54 10.64 -23.17 -8.39
CA GLN A 54 10.30 -21.75 -8.44
C GLN A 54 9.94 -21.32 -9.86
N ILE A 55 10.64 -21.83 -10.88
CA ILE A 55 10.33 -21.58 -12.29
C ILE A 55 8.93 -22.09 -12.62
N ARG A 56 8.62 -23.32 -12.20
CA ARG A 56 7.28 -23.91 -12.35
C ARG A 56 6.19 -23.05 -11.71
N LYS A 57 6.38 -22.61 -10.46
CA LYS A 57 5.42 -21.71 -9.78
C LYS A 57 5.26 -20.38 -10.50
N MET A 58 6.34 -19.83 -11.05
CA MET A 58 6.29 -18.59 -11.85
C MET A 58 5.47 -18.79 -13.14
N GLU A 59 5.70 -19.89 -13.86
CA GLU A 59 4.94 -20.25 -15.07
C GLU A 59 3.45 -20.45 -14.77
N GLU A 60 3.12 -21.17 -13.70
CA GLU A 60 1.74 -21.35 -13.22
C GLU A 60 1.07 -19.99 -12.91
N SER A 61 1.76 -19.09 -12.20
CA SER A 61 1.23 -17.76 -11.90
C SER A 61 0.98 -16.92 -13.16
N LEU A 62 1.83 -17.06 -14.18
CA LEU A 62 1.67 -16.35 -15.45
C LEU A 62 0.49 -16.89 -16.25
N GLN A 63 0.25 -18.20 -16.20
CA GLN A 63 -0.89 -18.83 -16.84
C GLN A 63 -2.20 -18.36 -16.20
N ILE A 64 -2.29 -18.39 -14.87
CA ILE A 64 -3.43 -17.85 -14.12
C ILE A 64 -3.70 -16.39 -14.52
N ARG A 65 -2.69 -15.51 -14.47
CA ARG A 65 -2.88 -14.09 -14.87
C ARG A 65 -3.37 -13.91 -16.31
N ARG A 66 -3.02 -14.83 -17.23
CA ARG A 66 -3.50 -14.78 -18.63
C ARG A 66 -4.95 -15.23 -18.73
N GLU A 67 -5.33 -16.28 -18.02
CA GLU A 67 -6.69 -16.81 -17.99
C GLU A 67 -7.68 -15.84 -17.32
N PHE A 68 -7.25 -15.18 -16.25
CA PHE A 68 -8.07 -14.20 -15.52
C PHE A 68 -8.05 -12.79 -16.11
N LYS A 69 -7.37 -12.57 -17.24
CA LYS A 69 -7.40 -11.27 -17.90
C LYS A 69 -8.83 -11.01 -18.39
N PRO A 70 -9.47 -9.89 -18.01
CA PRO A 70 -10.86 -9.62 -18.38
C PRO A 70 -10.94 -9.13 -19.83
N VAL A 71 -10.69 -10.03 -20.79
CA VAL A 71 -10.59 -9.73 -22.23
C VAL A 71 -11.89 -9.12 -22.76
N GLU A 72 -13.03 -9.64 -22.31
CA GLU A 72 -14.33 -9.12 -22.69
C GLU A 72 -14.54 -7.69 -22.21
N LEU A 73 -14.24 -7.40 -20.94
CA LEU A 73 -14.33 -6.03 -20.40
C LEU A 73 -13.44 -5.07 -21.17
N ILE A 74 -12.19 -5.46 -21.45
CA ILE A 74 -11.26 -4.65 -22.24
C ILE A 74 -11.83 -4.39 -23.66
N LYS A 75 -12.51 -5.36 -24.26
CA LYS A 75 -13.17 -5.21 -25.56
C LYS A 75 -14.35 -4.24 -25.49
N TRP A 76 -15.19 -4.35 -24.46
CA TRP A 76 -16.32 -3.43 -24.23
C TRP A 76 -15.85 -2.00 -24.01
N VAL A 77 -14.84 -1.79 -23.15
CA VAL A 77 -14.26 -0.47 -22.90
C VAL A 77 -13.74 0.15 -24.19
N LYS A 78 -13.00 -0.60 -25.01
CA LYS A 78 -12.51 -0.11 -26.32
C LYS A 78 -13.62 0.22 -27.32
N ALA A 79 -14.72 -0.54 -27.31
CA ALA A 79 -15.86 -0.25 -28.17
C ALA A 79 -16.56 1.05 -27.75
N LEU A 80 -16.73 1.24 -26.44
CA LEU A 80 -17.34 2.44 -25.86
C LEU A 80 -16.49 3.70 -26.06
N GLU A 81 -15.17 3.61 -25.92
CA GLU A 81 -14.25 4.75 -26.07
C GLU A 81 -14.33 5.40 -27.48
N GLY A 82 -14.66 4.61 -28.51
CA GLY A 82 -14.91 5.12 -29.86
C GLY A 82 -16.24 5.88 -30.01
N GLU A 83 -17.25 5.55 -29.20
CA GLU A 83 -18.59 6.15 -29.26
C GLU A 83 -18.67 7.50 -28.52
N PHE A 84 -17.85 7.71 -27.49
CA PHE A 84 -17.84 8.95 -26.70
C PHE A 84 -16.99 10.10 -27.30
N SER A 85 -16.21 9.83 -28.34
CA SER A 85 -15.34 10.84 -28.96
C SER A 85 -16.09 11.87 -29.81
N SER A 86 -17.35 11.61 -30.16
CA SER A 86 -18.23 12.59 -30.81
C SER A 86 -19.24 13.12 -29.80
N GLU A 87 -19.22 14.44 -29.59
CA GLU A 87 -20.35 15.22 -29.09
C GLU A 87 -20.47 15.36 -27.56
N THR A 88 -19.59 16.17 -26.96
CA THR A 88 -19.81 16.75 -25.62
C THR A 88 -19.62 18.26 -25.65
N VAL A 89 -20.55 18.98 -26.27
CA VAL A 89 -20.73 20.41 -25.97
C VAL A 89 -21.64 20.47 -24.74
N ALA A 90 -21.03 20.46 -23.56
CA ALA A 90 -21.73 20.63 -22.29
C ALA A 90 -22.42 22.01 -22.29
N VAL A 91 -23.75 22.02 -22.36
CA VAL A 91 -24.54 23.23 -22.18
C VAL A 91 -24.75 23.39 -20.68
N GLU A 92 -24.04 24.34 -20.06
CA GLU A 92 -24.16 24.61 -18.63
C GLU A 92 -25.59 25.04 -18.27
N LEU A 93 -26.21 24.35 -17.31
CA LEU A 93 -27.53 24.75 -16.82
C LEU A 93 -27.44 26.11 -16.08
N PRO A 94 -28.42 27.02 -16.29
CA PRO A 94 -28.57 28.20 -15.45
C PRO A 94 -28.63 27.87 -13.95
N LYS A 95 -27.94 28.69 -13.12
CA LYS A 95 -27.81 28.46 -11.67
C LYS A 95 -29.14 28.30 -10.94
N HIS A 96 -30.18 29.01 -11.37
CA HIS A 96 -31.49 28.95 -10.73
C HIS A 96 -32.20 27.61 -10.96
N LEU A 97 -32.08 27.02 -12.16
CA LEU A 97 -32.63 25.69 -12.48
C LEU A 97 -31.92 24.59 -11.70
N LYS A 98 -30.60 24.71 -11.54
CA LYS A 98 -29.79 23.80 -10.71
C LYS A 98 -30.32 23.76 -9.28
N GLN A 99 -30.51 24.94 -8.68
CA GLN A 99 -30.98 25.04 -7.31
C GLN A 99 -32.38 24.44 -7.13
N ASN A 100 -33.30 24.72 -8.06
CA ASN A 100 -34.65 24.16 -8.02
C ASN A 100 -34.62 22.62 -8.08
N ILE A 101 -33.80 22.04 -8.96
CA ILE A 101 -33.65 20.59 -9.08
C ILE A 101 -33.05 19.99 -7.79
N ILE A 102 -32.00 20.61 -7.23
CA ILE A 102 -31.39 20.17 -5.98
C ILE A 102 -32.45 20.14 -4.86
N ASP A 103 -33.24 21.21 -4.74
CA ASP A 103 -34.26 21.32 -3.70
C ASP A 103 -35.37 20.28 -3.87
N GLU A 104 -35.82 20.02 -5.10
CA GLU A 104 -36.80 18.96 -5.41
C GLU A 104 -36.27 17.57 -5.06
N ILE A 105 -35.04 17.24 -5.45
CA ILE A 105 -34.41 15.94 -5.16
C ILE A 105 -34.25 15.77 -3.65
N LEU A 106 -33.75 16.79 -2.94
CA LEU A 106 -33.59 16.74 -1.49
C LEU A 106 -34.93 16.57 -0.77
N GLN A 107 -35.99 17.19 -1.27
CA GLN A 107 -37.34 17.02 -0.72
C GLN A 107 -37.84 15.58 -0.89
N ARG A 108 -37.58 14.95 -2.05
CA ARG A 108 -37.93 13.54 -2.31
C ARG A 108 -37.16 12.59 -1.40
N LEU A 109 -35.85 12.82 -1.26
CA LEU A 109 -34.98 11.99 -0.42
C LEU A 109 -35.33 12.12 1.07
N ARG A 110 -35.64 13.32 1.58
CA ARG A 110 -36.09 13.51 2.98
C ARG A 110 -37.45 12.88 3.27
N GLY A 111 -38.29 12.67 2.25
CA GLY A 111 -39.57 11.98 2.38
C GLY A 111 -39.44 10.47 2.64
N LEU A 112 -38.26 9.89 2.43
CA LEU A 112 -37.95 8.50 2.77
C LEU A 112 -37.71 8.40 4.29
N ASN A 113 -38.68 7.86 5.02
CA ASN A 113 -38.61 7.75 6.47
C ASN A 113 -37.49 6.76 6.89
N SER A 114 -36.62 7.20 7.79
CA SER A 114 -35.35 6.57 8.14
C SER A 114 -35.52 5.30 8.98
N SER A 115 -35.41 4.15 8.32
CA SER A 115 -35.11 2.88 8.97
C SER A 115 -34.16 2.10 8.05
N SER A 116 -32.86 2.31 8.28
CA SER A 116 -31.71 1.77 7.55
C SER A 116 -31.58 2.20 6.07
N THR A 117 -30.39 2.73 5.77
CA THR A 117 -29.82 3.08 4.46
C THR A 117 -30.01 1.98 3.41
N ASP A 118 -31.13 1.99 2.71
CA ASP A 118 -31.32 1.17 1.52
C ASP A 118 -30.94 1.99 0.29
N ILE A 119 -29.66 1.92 -0.08
CA ILE A 119 -29.08 2.63 -1.23
C ILE A 119 -29.88 2.37 -2.53
N ALA A 120 -30.49 1.19 -2.66
CA ALA A 120 -31.33 0.86 -3.82
C ALA A 120 -32.59 1.72 -3.85
N LYS A 121 -33.23 1.96 -2.69
CA LYS A 121 -34.43 2.81 -2.61
C LYS A 121 -34.12 4.28 -2.90
N GLU A 122 -33.00 4.79 -2.39
CA GLU A 122 -32.57 6.17 -2.69
C GLU A 122 -32.34 6.36 -4.20
N ARG A 123 -31.64 5.41 -4.83
CA ARG A 123 -31.43 5.40 -6.29
C ARG A 123 -32.75 5.32 -7.05
N GLU A 124 -33.65 4.43 -6.64
CA GLU A 124 -34.95 4.25 -7.27
C GLU A 124 -35.80 5.54 -7.20
N VAL A 125 -35.80 6.22 -6.07
CA VAL A 125 -36.55 7.49 -5.91
C VAL A 125 -36.04 8.58 -6.83
N VAL A 126 -34.72 8.73 -6.95
CA VAL A 126 -34.10 9.73 -7.83
C VAL A 126 -34.39 9.42 -9.30
N GLU A 127 -34.27 8.16 -9.72
CA GLU A 127 -34.57 7.75 -11.10
C GLU A 127 -36.06 7.92 -11.44
N ASN A 128 -36.97 7.61 -10.52
CA ASN A 128 -38.40 7.82 -10.72
C ASN A 128 -38.75 9.32 -10.81
N TRP A 129 -38.14 10.15 -9.96
CA TRP A 129 -38.28 11.61 -10.05
C TRP A 129 -37.76 12.13 -11.40
N ARG A 130 -36.56 11.71 -11.82
CA ARG A 130 -35.94 12.10 -13.10
C ARG A 130 -36.86 11.80 -14.28
N LYS A 131 -37.41 10.58 -14.35
CA LYS A 131 -38.34 10.17 -15.41
C LYS A 131 -39.60 11.03 -15.41
N GLY A 132 -40.20 11.26 -14.23
CA GLY A 132 -41.38 12.12 -14.11
C GLY A 132 -41.11 13.57 -14.53
N LYS A 133 -39.96 14.12 -14.14
CA LYS A 133 -39.55 15.48 -14.49
C LYS A 133 -39.25 15.63 -15.98
N LEU A 134 -38.62 14.62 -16.58
CA LEU A 134 -38.34 14.60 -18.01
C LEU A 134 -39.64 14.65 -18.84
N GLU A 135 -40.66 13.88 -18.45
CA GLU A 135 -41.97 13.91 -19.12
C GLU A 135 -42.69 15.26 -18.94
N GLU A 136 -42.64 15.84 -17.73
CA GLU A 136 -43.20 17.18 -17.46
C GLU A 136 -42.57 18.24 -18.38
N VAL A 137 -41.24 18.24 -18.50
CA VAL A 137 -40.51 19.22 -19.32
C VAL A 137 -40.72 18.95 -20.83
N LYS A 138 -40.78 17.69 -21.27
CA LYS A 138 -41.12 17.34 -22.65
C LYS A 138 -42.52 17.83 -23.04
N LEU A 139 -43.50 17.70 -22.15
CA LEU A 139 -44.85 18.22 -22.36
C LEU A 139 -44.87 19.76 -22.39
N ALA A 140 -44.07 20.42 -21.55
CA ALA A 140 -43.91 21.87 -21.54
C ALA A 140 -43.28 22.43 -22.82
N LEU A 141 -42.50 21.62 -23.54
CA LEU A 141 -41.92 21.96 -24.85
C LEU A 141 -42.98 21.92 -25.96
N VAL A 142 -43.93 21.00 -25.87
CA VAL A 142 -45.00 20.84 -26.87
C VAL A 142 -46.15 21.84 -26.65
N ASN A 143 -46.44 22.20 -25.41
CA ASN A 143 -47.55 23.09 -25.05
C ASN A 143 -47.09 24.54 -24.81
N SER A 144 -47.56 25.49 -25.63
CA SER A 144 -47.17 26.90 -25.58
C SER A 144 -47.68 27.71 -24.36
N ASN A 145 -48.41 27.08 -23.44
CA ASN A 145 -48.95 27.70 -22.21
C ASN A 145 -48.18 27.29 -20.94
N SER A 146 -46.95 26.81 -21.07
CA SER A 146 -46.16 26.34 -19.91
C SER A 146 -45.52 27.51 -19.15
N THR A 147 -45.33 27.31 -17.85
CA THR A 147 -44.68 28.28 -16.95
C THR A 147 -43.16 28.37 -17.19
N ILE A 148 -42.59 27.42 -17.94
CA ILE A 148 -41.15 27.31 -18.19
C ILE A 148 -40.84 27.89 -19.59
N PRO A 149 -39.90 28.83 -19.72
CA PRO A 149 -39.43 29.28 -21.02
C PRO A 149 -38.98 28.12 -21.91
N HIS A 150 -39.38 28.12 -23.18
CA HIS A 150 -39.09 27.04 -24.13
C HIS A 150 -37.57 26.73 -24.26
N GLU A 151 -36.72 27.75 -24.13
CA GLU A 151 -35.26 27.61 -24.14
C GLU A 151 -34.75 26.85 -22.90
N GLU A 152 -35.27 27.16 -21.72
CA GLU A 152 -34.95 26.47 -20.46
C GLU A 152 -35.46 25.03 -20.47
N ALA A 153 -36.64 24.79 -21.04
CA ALA A 153 -37.20 23.45 -21.21
C ALA A 153 -36.30 22.57 -22.09
N GLY A 154 -35.76 23.11 -23.20
CA GLY A 154 -34.82 22.39 -24.06
C GLY A 154 -33.52 22.00 -23.35
N ILE A 155 -32.97 22.91 -22.54
CA ILE A 155 -31.76 22.68 -21.75
C ILE A 155 -32.01 21.62 -20.66
N LEU A 156 -33.18 21.66 -20.00
CA LEU A 156 -33.59 20.69 -18.99
C LEU A 156 -33.79 19.29 -19.57
N VAL A 157 -34.40 19.15 -20.75
CA VAL A 157 -34.53 17.85 -21.43
C VAL A 157 -33.16 17.24 -21.69
N ARG A 158 -32.22 18.02 -22.23
CA ARG A 158 -30.87 17.52 -22.50
C ARG A 158 -30.18 17.05 -21.22
N ALA A 159 -30.23 17.84 -20.15
CA ALA A 159 -29.62 17.51 -18.86
C ALA A 159 -30.25 16.28 -18.20
N LEU A 160 -31.57 16.11 -18.28
CA LEU A 160 -32.26 14.97 -17.69
C LEU A 160 -32.21 13.71 -18.55
N GLU A 161 -32.02 13.82 -19.88
CA GLU A 161 -32.03 12.66 -20.79
C GLU A 161 -30.62 12.18 -21.12
N SER A 162 -29.80 13.05 -21.72
CA SER A 162 -28.49 12.69 -22.28
C SER A 162 -27.33 13.00 -21.33
N ASP A 163 -27.37 14.15 -20.65
CA ASP A 163 -26.24 14.66 -19.85
C ASP A 163 -26.42 14.40 -18.34
N TRP A 164 -27.28 13.45 -17.95
CA TRP A 164 -27.64 13.23 -16.56
C TRP A 164 -26.45 12.92 -15.66
N ALA A 165 -25.47 12.15 -16.15
CA ALA A 165 -24.27 11.82 -15.38
C ALA A 165 -23.43 13.06 -15.08
N LEU A 166 -23.17 13.89 -16.10
CA LEU A 166 -22.45 15.16 -15.97
C LEU A 166 -23.19 16.13 -15.05
N PHE A 167 -24.51 16.19 -15.18
CA PHE A 167 -25.34 17.01 -14.32
C PHE A 167 -25.29 16.54 -12.85
N CYS A 168 -25.35 15.22 -12.59
CA CYS A 168 -25.19 14.66 -11.25
C CYS A 168 -23.86 15.06 -10.62
N GLU A 169 -22.76 14.98 -11.38
CA GLU A 169 -21.43 15.42 -10.92
C GLU A 169 -21.44 16.91 -10.57
N GLU A 170 -22.05 17.74 -11.41
CA GLU A 170 -22.11 19.18 -11.22
C GLU A 170 -22.90 19.60 -9.97
N ILE A 171 -24.02 18.91 -9.68
CA ILE A 171 -24.82 19.18 -8.47
C ILE A 171 -24.34 18.40 -7.23
N GLY A 172 -23.29 17.58 -7.36
CA GLY A 172 -22.74 16.77 -6.28
C GLY A 172 -23.65 15.62 -5.84
N LEU A 173 -24.53 15.13 -6.71
CA LEU A 173 -25.42 14.00 -6.45
C LEU A 173 -24.68 12.68 -6.71
N TRP A 174 -24.19 12.05 -5.66
CA TRP A 174 -23.52 10.76 -5.72
C TRP A 174 -24.24 9.71 -4.88
N ILE A 175 -24.85 8.73 -5.55
CA ILE A 175 -25.48 7.56 -4.92
C ILE A 175 -24.66 6.32 -5.29
N PRO A 176 -24.02 5.62 -4.33
CA PRO A 176 -23.22 4.43 -4.62
C PRO A 176 -24.00 3.39 -5.41
N ALA A 177 -23.33 2.64 -6.30
CA ALA A 177 -23.92 1.43 -6.85
C ALA A 177 -23.91 0.36 -5.76
N GLN A 178 -25.01 -0.39 -5.63
CA GLN A 178 -24.94 -1.66 -4.92
C GLN A 178 -24.12 -2.61 -5.78
N VAL A 179 -22.83 -2.71 -5.47
CA VAL A 179 -21.97 -3.74 -6.04
C VAL A 179 -22.16 -4.96 -5.13
N ALA A 180 -22.89 -5.95 -5.64
CA ALA A 180 -22.85 -7.28 -5.06
C ALA A 180 -21.46 -7.85 -5.35
N ASN A 181 -20.53 -7.64 -4.42
CA ASN A 181 -19.25 -8.33 -4.46
C ASN A 181 -19.54 -9.78 -4.09
N GLU A 182 -19.65 -10.65 -5.10
CA GLU A 182 -19.43 -12.07 -4.85
C GLU A 182 -17.93 -12.23 -4.64
N GLU A 183 -17.53 -12.40 -3.38
CA GLU A 183 -16.18 -12.81 -3.03
C GLU A 183 -15.98 -14.21 -3.60
N HIS A 184 -15.37 -14.26 -4.79
CA HIS A 184 -14.92 -15.50 -5.37
C HIS A 184 -13.73 -15.97 -4.52
N ASP A 185 -13.96 -16.99 -3.70
CA ASP A 185 -12.87 -17.66 -3.00
C ASP A 185 -12.07 -18.44 -4.05
N ASP A 186 -11.12 -17.76 -4.69
CA ASP A 186 -10.16 -18.35 -5.64
C ASP A 186 -9.20 -19.35 -4.93
N LYS A 187 -9.42 -19.63 -3.64
CA LYS A 187 -8.68 -20.59 -2.83
C LYS A 187 -9.04 -22.01 -3.28
N PRO A 188 -8.08 -22.80 -3.76
CA PRO A 188 -8.33 -24.20 -4.06
C PRO A 188 -8.71 -24.95 -2.77
N GLU A 189 -9.77 -25.75 -2.82
CA GLU A 189 -10.21 -26.60 -1.69
C GLU A 189 -9.03 -27.47 -1.21
N GLY A 190 -8.59 -27.24 0.03
CA GLY A 190 -7.51 -27.99 0.67
C GLY A 190 -6.13 -27.31 0.68
N ALA A 191 -5.99 -26.07 0.21
CA ALA A 191 -4.78 -25.28 0.47
C ALA A 191 -4.75 -24.82 1.93
N GLU A 192 -3.94 -25.49 2.75
CA GLU A 192 -3.47 -24.94 4.03
C GLU A 192 -2.79 -23.59 3.78
N GLU A 193 -3.09 -22.58 4.61
CA GLU A 193 -2.44 -21.27 4.60
C GLU A 193 -0.97 -21.42 4.99
N PHE A 194 -0.13 -21.85 4.05
CA PHE A 194 1.31 -21.71 4.17
C PHE A 194 1.73 -20.37 3.55
N GLU A 195 1.23 -19.28 4.13
CA GLU A 195 2.08 -18.09 4.24
C GLU A 195 3.01 -18.34 5.42
N GLU A 196 4.01 -19.22 5.26
CA GLU A 196 5.14 -19.22 6.18
C GLU A 196 5.79 -17.84 6.03
N GLU A 197 5.49 -16.92 6.94
CA GLU A 197 6.15 -15.62 7.00
C GLU A 197 7.66 -15.89 7.18
N VAL A 198 8.41 -15.75 6.09
CA VAL A 198 9.82 -16.13 6.05
C VAL A 198 10.61 -15.08 6.82
N LEU A 199 11.19 -15.49 7.94
CA LEU A 199 12.08 -14.63 8.70
C LEU A 199 13.38 -14.35 7.94
N PRO A 200 13.83 -13.08 7.88
CA PRO A 200 15.08 -12.75 7.22
C PRO A 200 16.27 -13.32 7.99
N GLY A 201 17.28 -13.78 7.25
CA GLY A 201 18.55 -14.28 7.79
C GLY A 201 18.71 -15.78 7.65
N ARG A 202 19.62 -16.35 8.46
CA ARG A 202 19.86 -17.79 8.48
C ARG A 202 18.68 -18.54 9.12
N PRO A 203 18.45 -19.81 8.76
CA PRO A 203 17.44 -20.63 9.39
C PRO A 203 17.64 -20.73 10.92
N LEU A 204 16.54 -20.71 11.66
CA LEU A 204 16.54 -20.91 13.11
C LEU A 204 16.85 -22.38 13.45
N SER A 205 17.67 -22.59 14.48
CA SER A 205 17.91 -23.92 15.04
C SER A 205 16.64 -24.42 15.74
N PRO A 206 16.34 -25.74 15.71
CA PRO A 206 15.23 -26.30 16.48
C PRO A 206 15.31 -26.00 17.99
N GLU A 207 16.51 -25.85 18.55
CA GLU A 207 16.72 -25.48 19.96
C GLU A 207 16.16 -24.10 20.34
N CYS A 208 15.92 -23.25 19.33
CA CYS A 208 15.37 -21.91 19.52
C CYS A 208 13.87 -21.92 19.79
N HIS A 209 13.16 -23.00 19.42
CA HIS A 209 11.69 -23.13 19.49
C HIS A 209 10.98 -21.84 19.07
N ALA A 210 11.29 -21.40 17.84
CA ALA A 210 10.83 -20.13 17.35
C ALA A 210 9.34 -20.16 17.03
N GLU A 211 8.65 -19.15 17.51
CA GLU A 211 7.23 -18.93 17.28
C GLU A 211 7.02 -17.54 16.68
N LEU A 212 6.40 -17.51 15.50
CA LEU A 212 5.94 -16.28 14.86
C LEU A 212 4.82 -15.66 15.69
N HIS A 213 4.65 -14.34 15.56
CA HIS A 213 3.60 -13.57 16.21
C HIS A 213 3.47 -13.82 17.71
N THR A 214 4.60 -13.86 18.41
CA THR A 214 4.68 -14.28 19.81
C THR A 214 5.55 -13.33 20.61
N ASP A 215 5.03 -12.86 21.73
CA ASP A 215 5.82 -12.16 22.75
C ASP A 215 5.73 -12.94 24.08
N TYR A 216 6.89 -13.36 24.58
CA TYR A 216 7.03 -13.98 25.90
C TYR A 216 7.45 -12.95 26.94
N ASP A 217 6.81 -13.02 28.10
CA ASP A 217 7.17 -12.22 29.27
C ASP A 217 8.40 -12.80 30.00
N GLY A 218 9.16 -11.93 30.66
CA GLY A 218 10.33 -12.31 31.43
C GLY A 218 11.19 -11.13 31.87
N SER A 219 12.06 -11.37 32.85
CA SER A 219 13.03 -10.37 33.30
C SER A 219 14.12 -10.20 32.25
N ALA A 220 14.31 -8.98 31.72
CA ALA A 220 15.39 -8.70 30.79
C ALA A 220 16.76 -8.94 31.46
N VAL A 221 17.53 -9.89 30.92
CA VAL A 221 18.95 -10.08 31.23
C VAL A 221 19.83 -9.27 30.27
N ARG A 222 19.29 -8.95 29.08
CA ARG A 222 19.84 -7.94 28.18
C ARG A 222 18.71 -7.17 27.49
N TRP A 223 18.78 -5.84 27.57
CA TRP A 223 17.76 -4.94 27.04
C TRP A 223 17.85 -4.79 25.52
N GLY A 224 16.75 -5.03 24.82
CA GLY A 224 16.68 -4.94 23.36
C GLY A 224 16.84 -3.52 22.82
N LEU A 225 16.43 -2.49 23.57
CA LEU A 225 16.60 -1.08 23.21
C LEU A 225 18.04 -0.69 22.82
N THR A 226 19.04 -1.42 23.36
CA THR A 226 20.46 -1.21 23.06
C THR A 226 21.13 -2.45 22.48
N HIS A 227 20.37 -3.52 22.24
CA HIS A 227 20.88 -4.79 21.74
C HIS A 227 20.16 -5.18 20.46
N HIS A 228 20.78 -4.89 19.34
CA HIS A 228 20.23 -5.20 18.02
C HIS A 228 20.94 -6.41 17.39
N LYS A 229 20.19 -7.17 16.61
CA LYS A 229 20.67 -8.33 15.84
C LYS A 229 20.05 -8.31 14.45
N ASP A 230 20.78 -8.77 13.45
CA ASP A 230 20.35 -8.70 12.05
C ASP A 230 19.23 -9.71 11.72
N SER A 231 19.04 -10.73 12.57
CA SER A 231 18.04 -11.77 12.38
C SER A 231 17.53 -12.38 13.70
N ALA A 232 16.37 -13.03 13.64
CA ALA A 232 15.82 -13.82 14.74
C ALA A 232 16.79 -14.95 15.16
N ALA A 233 17.45 -15.59 14.20
CA ALA A 233 18.43 -16.64 14.47
C ALA A 233 19.66 -16.12 15.24
N ASP A 234 20.10 -14.90 14.97
CA ASP A 234 21.20 -14.28 15.71
C ASP A 234 20.78 -13.80 17.09
N CYS A 235 19.51 -13.45 17.27
CA CYS A 235 18.94 -13.17 18.58
C CYS A 235 18.85 -14.43 19.45
N CYS A 236 18.34 -15.53 18.91
CA CYS A 236 18.34 -16.82 19.60
C CYS A 236 19.78 -17.24 19.98
N GLN A 237 20.72 -17.16 19.04
CA GLN A 237 22.11 -17.50 19.33
C GLN A 237 22.70 -16.64 20.44
N ALA A 238 22.39 -15.34 20.47
CA ALA A 238 22.82 -14.46 21.55
C ALA A 238 22.24 -14.89 22.91
N CYS A 239 21.02 -15.41 22.96
CA CYS A 239 20.45 -15.99 24.18
C CYS A 239 21.23 -17.24 24.62
N LEU A 240 21.49 -18.17 23.70
CA LEU A 240 22.26 -19.39 23.97
C LEU A 240 23.68 -19.06 24.45
N ASP A 241 24.34 -18.09 23.81
CA ASP A 241 25.67 -17.65 24.18
C ASP A 241 25.65 -16.95 25.54
N HIS A 242 24.65 -16.12 25.82
CA HIS A 242 24.48 -15.51 27.14
C HIS A 242 24.30 -16.59 28.22
N ALA A 243 23.48 -17.61 27.97
CA ALA A 243 23.24 -18.70 28.92
C ALA A 243 24.53 -19.49 29.22
N LYS A 244 25.38 -19.72 28.20
CA LYS A 244 26.67 -20.42 28.35
C LYS A 244 27.70 -19.63 29.16
N HIS A 245 27.73 -18.30 29.01
CA HIS A 245 28.72 -17.43 29.67
C HIS A 245 28.24 -16.83 31.00
N ALA A 246 26.98 -17.05 31.37
CA ALA A 246 26.42 -16.57 32.63
C ALA A 246 27.19 -17.15 33.83
N LYS A 247 27.56 -16.27 34.76
CA LYS A 247 28.31 -16.65 35.97
C LYS A 247 27.40 -17.33 36.99
N GLU A 248 28.02 -17.96 37.98
CA GLU A 248 27.29 -18.55 39.10
C GLU A 248 26.49 -17.46 39.85
N GLY A 249 25.18 -17.67 39.98
CA GLY A 249 24.24 -16.71 40.56
C GLY A 249 23.58 -15.73 39.57
N GLU A 250 24.03 -15.67 38.31
CA GLU A 250 23.37 -14.88 37.27
C GLU A 250 22.21 -15.65 36.64
N LYS A 251 21.15 -14.91 36.27
CA LYS A 251 20.02 -15.46 35.52
C LYS A 251 20.46 -15.76 34.09
N LYS A 252 20.42 -17.04 33.70
CA LYS A 252 20.75 -17.48 32.34
C LYS A 252 19.62 -17.08 31.40
N CYS A 253 19.93 -16.62 30.19
CA CYS A 253 18.87 -16.38 29.22
C CYS A 253 18.16 -17.69 28.88
N ASN A 254 16.82 -17.68 28.86
CA ASN A 254 16.04 -18.81 28.37
C ASN A 254 14.88 -18.40 27.44
N ILE A 255 14.69 -17.09 27.23
CA ILE A 255 13.68 -16.53 26.36
C ILE A 255 14.35 -15.47 25.50
N TRP A 256 14.14 -15.51 24.19
CA TRP A 256 14.56 -14.46 23.26
C TRP A 256 13.34 -13.88 22.55
N VAL A 257 13.32 -12.56 22.35
CA VAL A 257 12.26 -11.86 21.64
C VAL A 257 12.91 -10.89 20.64
N TYR A 258 12.52 -11.01 19.37
CA TYR A 258 13.11 -10.29 18.24
C TYR A 258 12.06 -9.48 17.49
N CYS A 259 12.41 -8.27 17.07
CA CYS A 259 11.55 -7.45 16.22
C CYS A 259 11.95 -7.55 14.73
N PRO A 260 11.25 -8.36 13.90
CA PRO A 260 11.51 -8.44 12.46
C PRO A 260 10.92 -7.27 11.67
N SER A 261 9.93 -6.56 12.20
CA SER A 261 9.23 -5.49 11.48
C SER A 261 10.13 -4.28 11.25
N GLU A 262 10.26 -3.83 10.00
CA GLU A 262 11.00 -2.60 9.64
C GLU A 262 10.38 -1.34 10.26
N PHE A 263 9.08 -1.38 10.56
CA PHE A 263 8.34 -0.28 11.19
C PHE A 263 8.40 -0.30 12.72
N GLY A 264 9.14 -1.26 13.30
CA GLY A 264 9.17 -1.48 14.74
C GLY A 264 8.04 -2.38 15.23
N CYS A 265 8.08 -2.67 16.54
CA CYS A 265 7.19 -3.63 17.17
C CYS A 265 6.41 -2.98 18.34
N HIS A 266 5.16 -3.38 18.50
CA HIS A 266 4.29 -2.82 19.53
C HIS A 266 4.48 -3.55 20.87
N SER A 267 4.60 -2.80 21.96
CA SER A 267 4.62 -3.30 23.34
C SER A 267 3.76 -2.39 24.22
N PRO A 268 3.11 -2.91 25.29
CA PRO A 268 2.33 -2.11 26.25
C PRO A 268 3.13 -1.11 27.10
N ASP A 269 4.40 -0.86 26.80
CA ASP A 269 5.27 -0.01 27.61
C ASP A 269 5.47 1.41 27.03
N ILE A 270 6.30 2.21 27.70
CA ILE A 270 6.54 3.61 27.36
C ILE A 270 7.54 3.80 26.21
N TYR A 271 8.18 2.73 25.74
CA TYR A 271 9.23 2.77 24.75
C TYR A 271 8.68 2.55 23.35
N GLN A 272 9.41 3.09 22.37
CA GLN A 272 9.17 2.83 20.97
C GLN A 272 10.19 1.81 20.48
N HIS A 273 9.74 0.57 20.27
CA HIS A 273 10.64 -0.51 19.84
C HIS A 273 10.90 -0.46 18.34
N LYS A 274 12.17 -0.57 17.97
CA LYS A 274 12.64 -0.46 16.60
C LYS A 274 12.93 -1.83 15.99
N HIS A 275 13.04 -1.83 14.65
CA HIS A 275 13.52 -2.98 13.89
C HIS A 275 14.83 -3.51 14.47
N GLN A 276 15.01 -4.83 14.44
CA GLN A 276 16.21 -5.56 14.90
C GLN A 276 16.44 -5.59 16.41
N GLU A 277 15.55 -5.03 17.23
CA GLU A 277 15.67 -5.18 18.69
C GLU A 277 15.65 -6.64 19.11
N CYS A 278 16.62 -7.04 19.91
CA CYS A 278 16.80 -8.38 20.45
C CYS A 278 16.80 -8.35 21.97
N TRP A 279 15.72 -8.83 22.56
CA TRP A 279 15.52 -8.91 24.00
C TRP A 279 15.91 -10.29 24.50
N LEU A 280 16.88 -10.33 25.42
CA LEU A 280 17.25 -11.55 26.11
C LEU A 280 16.61 -11.52 27.49
N LYS A 281 15.75 -12.49 27.78
CA LYS A 281 14.94 -12.54 28.99
C LYS A 281 15.17 -13.85 29.75
N TYR A 282 14.86 -13.82 31.03
CA TYR A 282 14.79 -14.97 31.91
C TYR A 282 13.46 -15.04 32.65
N ALA A 283 12.87 -16.23 32.69
CA ALA A 283 11.80 -16.57 33.61
C ALA A 283 11.93 -18.04 34.04
N GLU A 284 11.69 -18.35 35.32
CA GLU A 284 11.64 -19.74 35.80
C GLU A 284 10.53 -20.55 35.09
N LYS A 285 9.41 -19.88 34.79
CA LYS A 285 8.31 -20.42 34.01
C LYS A 285 7.93 -19.37 32.97
N PRO A 286 8.40 -19.51 31.71
CA PRO A 286 8.02 -18.61 30.62
C PRO A 286 6.52 -18.46 30.53
N ARG A 287 6.04 -17.21 30.47
CA ARG A 287 4.62 -16.90 30.32
C ARG A 287 4.40 -16.20 29.00
N LEU A 288 3.42 -16.68 28.26
CA LEU A 288 2.98 -16.05 27.03
C LEU A 288 2.30 -14.72 27.36
N ASN A 289 2.73 -13.63 26.74
CA ASN A 289 2.11 -12.32 26.88
C ASN A 289 1.04 -12.15 25.80
N PHE A 290 1.45 -12.14 24.53
CA PHE A 290 0.56 -12.07 23.38
C PHE A 290 0.96 -13.09 22.32
N LYS A 291 -0.05 -13.62 21.61
CA LYS A 291 0.11 -14.60 20.54
C LYS A 291 -0.88 -14.32 19.41
N ASP A 292 -0.41 -14.49 18.18
CA ASP A 292 -1.15 -14.33 16.93
C ASP A 292 -1.74 -12.92 16.77
N LYS A 293 -2.90 -12.65 17.39
CA LYS A 293 -3.61 -11.37 17.30
C LYS A 293 -3.81 -10.73 18.66
N TYR A 294 -3.69 -9.41 18.71
CA TYR A 294 -4.08 -8.67 19.92
C TYR A 294 -5.60 -8.73 20.09
N PRO A 295 -6.11 -9.07 21.29
CA PRO A 295 -7.55 -9.10 21.55
C PRO A 295 -8.23 -7.76 21.27
N GLU A 296 -9.48 -7.77 20.80
CA GLU A 296 -10.21 -6.54 20.48
C GLU A 296 -10.31 -5.58 21.68
N TRP A 297 -10.57 -6.10 22.88
CA TRP A 297 -10.62 -5.29 24.10
C TRP A 297 -9.30 -4.57 24.37
N TYR A 298 -8.16 -5.19 24.03
CA TYR A 298 -6.84 -4.60 24.19
C TYR A 298 -6.60 -3.51 23.16
N ARG A 299 -6.94 -3.76 21.89
CA ARG A 299 -6.82 -2.77 20.81
C ARG A 299 -7.76 -1.57 20.98
N ASN A 300 -8.93 -1.76 21.57
CA ASN A 300 -9.85 -0.67 21.90
C ASN A 300 -9.27 0.28 22.96
N SER A 301 -8.46 -0.25 23.88
CA SER A 301 -7.75 0.56 24.89
C SER A 301 -6.38 1.06 24.41
N HIS A 302 -5.80 0.41 23.39
CA HIS A 302 -4.50 0.73 22.80
C HIS A 302 -4.64 0.85 21.27
N PRO A 303 -5.14 1.99 20.75
CA PRO A 303 -5.41 2.14 19.32
C PRO A 303 -4.17 2.03 18.42
N SER A 304 -2.97 2.17 18.98
CA SER A 304 -1.69 1.98 18.29
C SER A 304 -1.27 0.51 18.16
N ALA A 305 -1.97 -0.42 18.81
CA ALA A 305 -1.69 -1.84 18.72
C ALA A 305 -2.13 -2.39 17.35
N PRO A 306 -1.23 -3.04 16.59
CA PRO A 306 -1.57 -3.68 15.32
C PRO A 306 -2.54 -4.84 15.55
N VAL A 307 -3.10 -5.39 14.47
CA VAL A 307 -3.98 -6.56 14.54
C VAL A 307 -3.19 -7.79 15.00
N ILE A 308 -2.02 -7.99 14.39
CA ILE A 308 -1.15 -9.14 14.58
C ILE A 308 0.02 -8.76 15.48
N VAL A 309 0.46 -9.68 16.34
CA VAL A 309 1.64 -9.51 17.19
C VAL A 309 2.89 -9.44 16.29
N PRO A 310 3.66 -8.34 16.29
CA PRO A 310 4.78 -8.17 15.35
C PRO A 310 6.08 -8.84 15.83
N TRP A 311 6.09 -9.38 17.05
CA TRP A 311 7.27 -10.01 17.63
C TRP A 311 7.41 -11.47 17.21
N VAL A 312 8.66 -11.91 17.16
CA VAL A 312 9.03 -13.32 17.03
C VAL A 312 9.81 -13.70 18.27
N SER A 313 9.45 -14.80 18.91
CA SER A 313 10.13 -15.21 20.12
C SER A 313 10.25 -16.72 20.23
N GLY A 314 11.06 -17.16 21.18
CA GLY A 314 11.20 -18.57 21.46
C GLY A 314 11.79 -18.81 22.84
N ILE A 315 11.56 -20.01 23.32
CA ILE A 315 12.11 -20.50 24.59
C ILE A 315 13.23 -21.46 24.26
N THR A 316 14.46 -21.13 24.66
CA THR A 316 15.58 -22.05 24.40
C THR A 316 15.49 -23.25 25.32
N SER A 317 15.68 -24.46 24.79
CA SER A 317 15.85 -25.65 25.62
C SER A 317 17.16 -25.52 26.40
N SER A 318 17.05 -25.46 27.73
CA SER A 318 18.16 -25.43 28.68
C SER A 318 18.92 -26.75 28.77
#